data_AF-A0A3F2U2S5-F1
#
_entry.id   AF-A0A3F2U2S5-F1
#
_cell.length_a   1.000
_cell.length_b   1.000
_cell.length_c   1.000
_cell.angle_alpha   90.00
_cell.angle_beta   90.00
_cell.angle_gamma   90.00
#
_symmetry.space_group_name_H-M   'P 1'
#
loop_
_entity.id
_entity.type
_entity.pdbx_description
1 polymer ?
#
loop_
_entity_poly.entity_id
_entity_poly.type
_entity_poly.pdbx_seq_one_letter_code
_entity_poly.pdbx_strand_id
1 'polypeptide(L)'
;MRKFAFAVILALVPVEASAIVRYMVQGMTCAEVQNSVDRDGVAILYRQASKSGVPLYDRYVANGSFCQAGQDTIKESVPTADTQNCRVSKCLDGTRFGGNNR
;
A
#
# COMPACT_ATOMS: atom_id res chain seq x y z
N MET A 1 12.10 -25.19 50.42
CA MET A 1 12.46 -25.11 48.98
C MET A 1 11.41 -24.26 48.26
N ARG A 2 11.71 -23.00 47.93
CA ARG A 2 10.78 -22.09 47.22
C ARG A 2 10.88 -22.35 45.72
N LYS A 3 9.82 -22.92 45.14
CA LYS A 3 9.71 -23.17 43.70
C LYS A 3 9.36 -21.85 43.02
N PHE A 4 10.34 -21.19 42.40
CA PHE A 4 10.08 -20.04 41.55
C PHE A 4 9.51 -20.54 40.21
N ALA A 5 8.20 -20.40 40.05
CA ALA A 5 7.53 -20.62 38.77
C ALA A 5 7.80 -19.42 37.86
N PHE A 6 8.61 -19.62 36.81
CA PHE A 6 8.79 -18.63 35.76
C PHE A 6 7.56 -18.66 34.85
N ALA A 7 6.69 -17.65 34.97
CA ALA A 7 5.61 -17.41 34.03
C ALA A 7 6.20 -16.83 32.74
N VAL A 8 6.19 -17.61 31.65
CA VAL A 8 6.55 -17.13 30.31
C VAL A 8 5.37 -16.33 29.77
N ILE A 9 5.52 -15.02 29.68
CA ILE A 9 4.54 -14.14 29.04
C ILE A 9 4.86 -14.12 27.54
N LEU A 10 4.06 -14.82 26.73
CA LEU A 10 4.07 -14.66 25.29
C LEU A 10 3.48 -13.28 24.96
N ALA A 11 4.32 -12.35 24.52
CA ALA A 11 3.85 -11.08 23.96
C ALA A 11 3.18 -11.36 22.61
N LEU A 12 1.85 -11.21 22.56
CA LEU A 12 1.10 -11.18 21.31
C LEU A 12 1.45 -9.87 20.61
N VAL A 13 2.14 -9.95 19.47
CA VAL A 13 2.29 -8.79 18.57
C VAL A 13 0.91 -8.44 18.00
N PRO A 14 0.37 -7.24 18.24
CA PRO A 14 -0.86 -6.83 17.60
C PRO A 14 -0.62 -6.78 16.08
N VAL A 15 -1.38 -7.58 15.34
CA VAL A 15 -1.47 -7.42 13.89
C VAL A 15 -2.43 -6.27 13.67
N GLU A 16 -1.91 -5.12 13.27
CA GLU A 16 -2.69 -3.92 13.02
C GLU A 16 -3.79 -4.25 11.99
N ALA A 17 -5.03 -4.44 12.45
CA ALA A 17 -6.19 -4.54 11.59
C ALA A 17 -6.53 -3.14 11.08
N SER A 18 -5.66 -2.58 10.24
CA SER A 18 -5.90 -1.29 9.63
C SER A 18 -7.05 -1.42 8.64
N ALA A 19 -8.13 -0.69 8.90
CA ALA A 19 -9.17 -0.49 7.90
C ALA A 19 -8.51 0.25 6.73
N ILE A 20 -8.19 -0.48 5.66
CA ILE A 20 -7.49 0.09 4.50
C ILE A 20 -8.34 1.23 3.94
N VAL A 21 -7.77 2.44 3.99
CA VAL A 21 -8.44 3.66 3.54
C VAL A 21 -8.49 3.68 2.02
N ARG A 22 -9.56 4.28 1.48
CA ARG A 22 -9.82 4.35 0.05
C ARG A 22 -9.86 5.81 -0.38
N TYR A 23 -9.07 6.17 -1.38
CA TYR A 23 -9.02 7.53 -1.94
C TYR A 23 -9.39 7.54 -3.41
N MET A 24 -10.20 8.51 -3.82
CA MET A 24 -10.43 8.81 -5.23
C MET A 24 -9.43 9.87 -5.68
N VAL A 25 -8.38 9.45 -6.39
CA VAL A 25 -7.21 10.31 -6.66
C VAL A 25 -7.43 11.35 -7.76
N GLN A 26 -8.55 11.26 -8.49
CA GLN A 26 -8.86 12.18 -9.60
C GLN A 26 -9.10 13.62 -9.15
N GLY A 27 -9.46 13.82 -7.88
CA GLY A 27 -9.62 15.15 -7.27
C GLY A 27 -8.49 15.56 -6.34
N MET A 28 -7.42 14.76 -6.25
CA MET A 28 -6.28 15.01 -5.35
C MET A 28 -5.04 15.35 -6.16
N THR A 29 -4.21 16.23 -5.62
CA THR A 29 -2.85 16.48 -6.13
C THR A 29 -1.92 15.32 -5.78
N CYS A 30 -0.81 15.18 -6.52
CA CYS A 30 0.17 14.16 -6.23
C CYS A 30 0.72 14.23 -4.80
N ALA A 31 0.97 15.44 -4.29
CA ALA A 31 1.43 15.64 -2.92
C ALA A 31 0.39 15.17 -1.89
N GLU A 32 -0.90 15.45 -2.11
CA GLU A 32 -1.97 14.98 -1.22
C GLU A 32 -2.09 13.45 -1.23
N VAL A 33 -1.94 12.83 -2.40
CA VAL A 33 -1.96 11.36 -2.52
C VAL A 33 -0.79 10.75 -1.77
N GLN A 34 0.43 11.25 -1.98
CA GLN A 34 1.63 10.76 -1.30
C GLN A 34 1.51 10.92 0.22
N ASN A 35 1.14 12.12 0.69
CA ASN A 35 0.93 12.37 2.12
C ASN A 35 -0.15 11.47 2.72
N SER A 36 -1.22 11.17 1.99
CA SER A 36 -2.29 10.30 2.47
C SER A 36 -1.82 8.85 2.60
N VAL A 37 -1.07 8.35 1.62
CA VAL A 37 -0.46 7.01 1.68
C VAL A 37 0.57 6.92 2.81
N ASP A 38 1.40 7.94 2.97
CA ASP A 38 2.44 7.97 4.01
C ASP A 38 1.84 8.03 5.42
N ARG A 39 0.78 8.83 5.61
CA ARG A 39 0.08 8.94 6.88
C ARG A 39 -0.64 7.65 7.27
N ASP A 40 -1.30 7.00 6.32
CA ASP A 40 -2.12 5.82 6.60
C ASP A 40 -1.32 4.51 6.50
N GLY A 41 -0.10 4.56 5.95
CA GLY A 41 0.78 3.42 5.70
C GLY A 41 0.35 2.55 4.52
N VAL A 42 -0.96 2.30 4.37
CA VAL A 42 -1.56 1.51 3.29
C VAL A 42 -2.86 2.16 2.84
N ALA A 43 -3.02 2.36 1.54
CA ALA A 43 -4.26 2.87 0.96
C ALA A 43 -4.62 2.20 -0.36
N ILE A 44 -5.91 2.11 -0.66
CA ILE A 44 -6.41 1.76 -2.00
C ILE A 44 -6.68 3.05 -2.75
N LEU A 45 -6.02 3.24 -3.88
CA LEU A 45 -6.22 4.41 -4.72
C LEU A 45 -7.15 4.02 -5.88
N TYR A 46 -8.31 4.69 -5.95
CA TYR A 46 -9.30 4.58 -7.02
C TYR A 46 -9.07 5.66 -8.07
N ARG A 47 -9.07 5.26 -9.34
CA ARG A 47 -9.00 6.15 -10.50
C ARG A 47 -9.84 5.60 -11.65
N GLN A 48 -10.33 6.44 -12.54
CA GLN A 48 -10.86 5.96 -13.82
C GLN A 48 -9.73 5.77 -14.82
N ALA A 49 -9.80 4.67 -15.58
CA ALA A 49 -8.95 4.48 -16.74
C ALA A 49 -9.29 5.52 -17.82
N SER A 50 -8.31 6.30 -18.26
CA SER A 50 -8.51 7.38 -19.23
C SER A 50 -9.11 6.93 -20.57
N LYS A 51 -8.93 5.66 -20.96
CA LYS A 51 -9.38 5.12 -22.26
C LYS A 51 -10.70 4.34 -22.21
N SER A 52 -11.00 3.68 -21.09
CA SER A 52 -12.15 2.76 -20.99
C SER A 52 -13.22 3.23 -20.00
N GLY A 53 -12.94 4.25 -19.19
CA GLY A 53 -13.84 4.71 -18.12
C GLY A 53 -14.02 3.70 -16.97
N VAL A 54 -13.36 2.55 -17.05
CA VAL A 54 -13.43 1.50 -16.02
C VAL A 54 -12.74 1.99 -14.75
N PRO A 55 -13.35 1.82 -13.57
CA PRO A 55 -12.69 2.11 -12.30
C PRO A 55 -11.53 1.13 -12.10
N LEU A 56 -10.33 1.69 -12.01
CA LEU A 56 -9.12 0.99 -11.60
C LEU A 56 -8.90 1.28 -10.11
N TYR A 57 -8.47 0.25 -9.40
CA TYR A 57 -8.05 0.38 -8.02
C TYR A 57 -6.88 -0.55 -7.77
N ASP A 58 -5.94 -0.08 -6.96
CA ASP A 58 -4.81 -0.88 -6.53
C ASP A 58 -4.40 -0.48 -5.11
N ARG A 59 -3.65 -1.37 -4.44
CA ARG A 59 -3.16 -1.18 -3.09
C ARG A 59 -1.75 -0.59 -3.14
N TYR A 60 -1.59 0.57 -2.52
CA TYR A 60 -0.33 1.28 -2.39
C TYR A 60 0.10 1.32 -0.93
N VAL A 61 1.41 1.42 -0.73
CA VAL A 61 2.06 1.38 0.58
C VAL A 61 3.03 2.54 0.72
N ALA A 62 3.19 3.05 1.93
CA ALA A 62 4.19 4.07 2.25
C ALA A 62 5.60 3.53 2.03
N ASN A 63 5.86 2.30 2.47
CA ASN A 63 7.16 1.64 2.32
C ASN A 63 7.06 0.11 2.46
N GLY A 64 8.20 -0.58 2.32
CA GLY A 64 8.27 -2.05 2.31
C GLY A 64 7.90 -2.74 3.61
N SER A 65 7.83 -2.04 4.75
CA SER A 65 7.38 -2.65 6.01
C SER A 65 5.90 -3.07 5.98
N PHE A 66 5.12 -2.54 5.02
CA PHE A 66 3.72 -2.88 4.80
C PHE A 66 3.52 -3.97 3.74
N CYS A 67 4.61 -4.54 3.23
CA CYS A 67 4.60 -5.69 2.34
C CYS A 67 4.76 -7.00 3.13
N GLN A 68 4.29 -8.10 2.55
CA GLN A 68 4.46 -9.42 3.12
C GLN A 68 5.94 -9.82 3.12
N ALA A 69 6.31 -10.76 4.00
CA ALA A 69 7.67 -11.28 4.05
C ALA A 69 8.08 -11.83 2.67
N GLY A 70 9.22 -11.35 2.15
CA GLY A 70 9.74 -11.73 0.83
C GLY A 70 9.19 -10.93 -0.36
N GLN A 71 8.32 -9.93 -0.12
CA GLN A 71 7.92 -8.97 -1.16
C GLN A 71 8.81 -7.72 -1.14
N ASP A 72 9.11 -7.20 -2.33
CA ASP A 72 9.76 -5.90 -2.52
C ASP A 72 8.74 -4.80 -2.86
N THR A 73 9.17 -3.54 -2.85
CA THR A 73 8.34 -2.41 -3.32
C THR A 73 8.74 -1.96 -4.72
N ILE A 74 7.76 -1.64 -5.56
CA ILE A 74 7.93 -1.00 -6.86
C ILE A 74 7.18 0.33 -6.92
N LYS A 75 7.76 1.32 -7.63
CA LYS A 75 7.11 2.61 -7.89
C LYS A 75 6.25 2.53 -9.15
N GLU A 76 4.95 2.73 -9.00
CA GLU A 76 4.01 2.89 -10.10
C GLU A 76 3.70 4.38 -10.34
N SER A 77 3.28 4.68 -11.56
CA SER A 77 2.79 5.99 -11.97
C SER A 77 1.26 6.04 -11.86
N VAL A 78 0.75 6.98 -11.09
CA VAL A 78 -0.69 7.21 -10.93
C VAL A 78 -1.03 8.61 -11.42
N PRO A 79 -2.01 8.76 -12.33
CA PRO A 79 -2.51 10.06 -12.72
C PRO A 79 -3.35 10.67 -11.60
N THR A 80 -3.11 11.94 -11.34
CA THR A 80 -3.70 12.79 -10.30
C THR A 80 -4.22 14.08 -10.94
N ALA A 81 -4.84 14.97 -10.17
CA ALA A 81 -5.43 16.19 -10.69
C ALA A 81 -4.40 17.15 -11.32
N ASP A 82 -3.18 17.19 -10.80
CA ASP A 82 -2.10 18.11 -11.18
C ASP A 82 -1.03 17.48 -12.07
N THR A 83 -0.85 16.15 -12.00
CA THR A 83 0.16 15.43 -12.82
C THR A 83 -0.30 14.05 -13.25
N GLN A 84 0.12 13.64 -14.45
CA GLN A 84 -0.13 12.29 -14.96
C GLN A 84 0.86 11.25 -14.41
N ASN A 85 1.92 11.69 -13.72
CA ASN A 85 3.02 10.82 -13.31
C ASN A 85 3.33 10.93 -11.81
N CYS A 86 2.32 10.80 -10.97
CA CYS A 86 2.55 10.74 -9.52
C CYS A 86 3.18 9.40 -9.15
N ARG A 87 4.35 9.43 -8.51
CA ARG A 87 5.07 8.21 -8.11
C ARG A 87 4.59 7.75 -6.75
N VAL A 88 4.01 6.55 -6.71
CA VAL A 88 3.54 5.88 -5.50
C VAL A 88 4.07 4.45 -5.45
N SER A 89 4.29 3.92 -4.24
CA SER A 89 4.87 2.58 -4.06
C SER A 89 3.79 1.54 -3.86
N LYS A 90 3.99 0.35 -4.40
CA LYS A 90 3.16 -0.84 -4.14
C LYS A 90 4.04 -2.06 -3.91
N CYS A 91 3.50 -3.06 -3.25
CA CYS A 91 4.20 -4.33 -3.08
C CYS A 91 4.23 -5.11 -4.40
N LEU A 92 5.38 -5.69 -4.71
CA LEU A 92 5.59 -6.55 -5.85
C LEU A 92 5.42 -8.00 -5.40
N ASP A 93 4.40 -8.67 -5.94
CA ASP A 93 4.29 -10.12 -5.83
C ASP A 93 5.28 -10.79 -6.79
N GLY A 94 6.13 -11.68 -6.28
CA GLY A 94 7.06 -12.47 -7.08
C GLY A 94 6.40 -13.39 -8.12
N THR A 95 5.07 -13.53 -8.10
CA THR A 95 4.30 -14.28 -9.12
C THR A 95 3.79 -13.40 -10.27
N ARG A 96 3.93 -12.07 -10.17
CA ARG A 96 3.43 -11.09 -11.17
C ARG A 96 4.48 -10.64 -12.18
N PHE A 97 5.57 -11.39 -12.38
CA PHE A 97 6.49 -11.24 -13.53
C PHE A 97 5.84 -11.68 -14.86
N GLY A 98 4.62 -11.19 -15.13
CA GLY A 98 3.86 -11.42 -16.35
C GLY A 98 3.25 -10.13 -16.91
N GLY A 99 3.83 -8.97 -16.58
CA GLY A 99 3.49 -7.69 -17.21
C GLY A 99 4.09 -7.63 -18.60
N ASN A 100 3.28 -7.94 -19.61
CA ASN A 100 3.63 -7.95 -21.03
C ASN A 100 4.30 -6.62 -21.43
N ASN A 101 5.53 -6.72 -21.91
CA ASN A 101 6.28 -5.63 -22.52
C ASN A 101 6.08 -5.77 -24.03
N ARG A 102 4.99 -5.20 -24.58
CA ARG A 102 4.79 -4.93 -26.01
C ARG A 102 3.61 -3.99 -26.24
#